data_AF-A0A074S6P6-F1
#
_entry.id   AF-A0A074S6P6-F1
#
_cell.length_a   1.000
_cell.length_b   1.000
_cell.length_c   1.000
_cell.angle_alpha   90.00
_cell.angle_beta   90.00
_cell.angle_gamma   90.00
#
_symmetry.space_group_name_H-M   'P 1'
#
loop_
_entity.id
_entity.type
_entity.pdbx_description
1 polymer ?
#
loop_
_entity_poly.entity_id
_entity_poly.type
_entity_poly.pdbx_seq_one_letter_code
_entity_poly.pdbx_strand_id
1 'polypeptide(L)'
;MVTLHITNLTGSPLPFTCSPPTESQWTHIEHEANLTTFASGRGKRPRTYIYVRSALPSAYPVDKKDGAVKSTARFPSAWVFKIRRPRALHSKEPWSALKPICPHIVQSYPRIVTDCHTCRQDMPWNVYVLHDKGGSRVLFLPQRDMSAFLSQTEDERPLSDVVLPGTHDSLAFYGWPVSQCQSPNQPLFTQLMSGIRVLDVRLSVVDGVLMAYHGAAPQRTSFSAILHTLHHFLQERPRECLVVSLKQEDYAYTSAQVFSRLVREEIERGEGGMAMWWLENRVPRLGEVRGRCIMLSRFGGDGKEWENGLEGMGIHPTKWPDSEQQGFEWDLKGTTVKTHDWYRIPNLLALPEKASLCMQNMVPPISDPPILGITFLSAAGGALSLPPFCALGVGWPDWGMGVEGINARIGRWLINRLTSVGMQDFDSEKEQWSISSESAELLSKGSRTFDTLDDDSEPKLPIRGWVFMDYFAEPDGALVPLLVENNFIRRSN
;
A
#
# COMPACT_ATOMS: atom_id res chain seq x y z
N MET A 1 -28.40 7.58 -17.45
CA MET A 1 -27.43 8.48 -16.79
C MET A 1 -26.76 7.70 -15.69
N VAL A 2 -25.47 7.93 -15.41
CA VAL A 2 -24.80 7.30 -14.27
C VAL A 2 -24.38 8.38 -13.30
N THR A 3 -24.55 8.08 -12.02
CA THR A 3 -24.21 8.96 -10.92
C THR A 3 -22.72 8.80 -10.60
N LEU A 4 -21.98 9.90 -10.65
CA LEU A 4 -20.58 10.03 -10.23
C LEU A 4 -20.56 10.56 -8.80
N HIS A 5 -20.04 9.79 -7.85
CA HIS A 5 -19.86 10.25 -6.47
C HIS A 5 -18.39 10.63 -6.24
N ILE A 6 -18.11 11.89 -5.90
CA ILE A 6 -16.77 12.35 -5.53
C ILE A 6 -16.71 12.46 -4.02
N THR A 7 -15.83 11.69 -3.37
CA THR A 7 -15.63 11.78 -1.91
C THR A 7 -14.33 12.52 -1.63
N ASN A 8 -14.39 13.60 -0.84
CA ASN A 8 -13.24 14.33 -0.34
C ASN A 8 -13.02 13.99 1.14
N LEU A 9 -12.00 13.17 1.38
CA LEU A 9 -11.67 12.68 2.73
C LEU A 9 -10.71 13.61 3.49
N THR A 10 -10.20 14.66 2.86
CA THR A 10 -9.11 15.46 3.44
C THR A 10 -9.57 16.55 4.41
N GLY A 11 -10.88 16.82 4.49
CA GLY A 11 -11.42 17.96 5.25
C GLY A 11 -10.91 19.33 4.77
N SER A 12 -10.11 19.37 3.70
CA SER A 12 -9.59 20.59 3.09
C SER A 12 -10.54 21.06 1.99
N PRO A 13 -10.72 22.38 1.79
CA PRO A 13 -11.36 22.91 0.59
C PRO A 13 -10.74 22.28 -0.65
N LEU A 14 -11.54 21.65 -1.52
CA LEU A 14 -11.06 21.30 -2.85
C LEU A 14 -10.81 22.63 -3.58
N PRO A 15 -9.60 22.90 -4.09
CA PRO A 15 -9.27 24.20 -4.67
C PRO A 15 -9.76 24.26 -6.12
N PHE A 16 -11.07 24.10 -6.34
CA PHE A 16 -11.65 24.17 -7.67
C PHE A 16 -12.01 25.62 -8.00
N THR A 17 -11.39 26.17 -9.04
CA THR A 17 -11.90 27.37 -9.74
C THR A 17 -12.11 27.02 -11.20
N CYS A 18 -13.33 27.25 -11.71
CA CYS A 18 -13.62 27.15 -13.13
C CYS A 18 -12.90 28.28 -13.89
N SER A 19 -12.22 27.96 -14.97
CA SER A 19 -12.00 28.90 -16.07
C SER A 19 -12.47 28.21 -17.35
N PRO A 20 -13.30 28.84 -18.19
CA PRO A 20 -13.65 28.26 -19.48
C PRO A 20 -12.35 28.11 -20.29
N PRO A 21 -12.12 26.95 -20.95
CA PRO A 21 -10.99 26.83 -21.85
C PRO A 21 -11.21 27.77 -23.03
N THR A 22 -10.15 28.44 -23.45
CA THR A 22 -10.10 29.18 -24.72
C THR A 22 -10.46 28.20 -25.85
N GLU A 23 -11.55 28.50 -26.58
CA GLU A 23 -12.16 27.65 -27.61
C GLU A 23 -11.12 27.18 -28.65
N SER A 24 -11.10 25.90 -29.04
CA SER A 24 -11.65 25.53 -30.37
C SER A 24 -11.80 24.02 -30.64
N GLN A 25 -11.78 23.11 -29.64
CA GLN A 25 -11.91 21.65 -29.91
C GLN A 25 -12.81 20.85 -28.93
N TRP A 26 -13.54 21.53 -28.04
CA TRP A 26 -14.22 20.91 -26.90
C TRP A 26 -15.72 21.22 -26.90
N THR A 27 -16.57 20.21 -26.71
CA THR A 27 -18.00 20.40 -26.44
C THR A 27 -18.21 20.48 -24.94
N HIS A 28 -18.73 21.61 -24.47
CA HIS A 28 -19.08 21.89 -23.08
C HIS A 28 -20.35 21.09 -22.72
N ILE A 29 -20.35 20.30 -21.63
CA ILE A 29 -21.47 19.37 -21.36
C ILE A 29 -22.43 19.84 -20.26
N GLU A 30 -22.00 20.49 -19.18
CA GLU A 30 -22.92 21.10 -18.18
C GLU A 30 -22.14 21.88 -17.11
N HIS A 31 -22.82 22.83 -16.45
CA HIS A 31 -22.33 23.57 -15.28
C HIS A 31 -23.24 23.24 -14.09
N GLU A 32 -22.77 22.39 -13.18
CA GLU A 32 -23.22 22.41 -11.78
C GLU A 32 -21.96 22.49 -10.91
N ALA A 33 -22.04 23.26 -9.83
CA ALA A 33 -20.89 23.87 -9.16
C ALA A 33 -19.69 22.92 -8.97
N ASN A 34 -18.52 23.39 -9.43
CA ASN A 34 -17.17 22.96 -9.05
C ASN A 34 -16.51 21.76 -9.75
N LEU A 35 -17.03 21.25 -10.88
CA LEU A 35 -16.27 20.34 -11.76
C LEU A 35 -16.62 20.62 -13.24
N THR A 36 -15.62 20.89 -14.09
CA THR A 36 -15.86 21.02 -15.54
C THR A 36 -15.50 19.72 -16.25
N THR A 37 -16.51 19.10 -16.88
CA THR A 37 -16.31 17.94 -17.75
C THR A 37 -16.23 18.39 -19.21
N PHE A 38 -15.17 17.99 -19.91
CA PHE A 38 -15.00 18.29 -21.33
C PHE A 38 -15.19 17.02 -22.15
N ALA A 39 -15.83 17.12 -23.31
CA ALA A 39 -15.74 16.10 -24.35
C ALA A 39 -14.90 16.60 -25.53
N SER A 40 -13.89 15.83 -25.94
CA SER A 40 -13.17 16.09 -27.21
C SER A 40 -13.63 15.12 -28.29
N GLY A 41 -13.86 15.68 -29.48
CA GLY A 41 -14.02 14.98 -30.74
C GLY A 41 -15.39 15.12 -31.41
N ARG A 42 -15.42 15.70 -32.62
CA ARG A 42 -16.52 15.49 -33.58
C ARG A 42 -16.36 14.10 -34.21
N GLY A 43 -16.89 13.06 -33.56
CA GLY A 43 -16.85 11.69 -34.09
C GLY A 43 -17.70 10.69 -33.29
N LYS A 44 -17.91 9.48 -33.83
CA LYS A 44 -18.75 8.40 -33.23
C LYS A 44 -18.26 7.87 -31.86
N ARG A 45 -17.23 8.49 -31.23
CA ARG A 45 -16.57 8.06 -29.99
C ARG A 45 -16.03 9.27 -29.19
N PRO A 46 -16.89 10.05 -28.51
CA PRO A 46 -16.42 11.16 -27.67
C PRO A 46 -15.65 10.64 -26.44
N ARG A 47 -14.51 11.27 -26.13
CA ARG A 47 -13.74 11.04 -24.89
C ARG A 47 -14.09 12.13 -23.88
N THR A 48 -14.39 11.76 -22.64
CA THR A 48 -14.69 12.70 -21.57
C THR A 48 -13.49 12.86 -20.66
N TYR A 49 -13.13 14.10 -20.38
CA TYR A 49 -12.02 14.50 -19.55
C TYR A 49 -12.59 15.19 -18.32
N ILE A 50 -12.09 14.79 -17.14
CA ILE A 50 -12.31 15.52 -15.90
C ILE A 50 -11.14 16.50 -15.79
N TYR A 51 -11.44 17.79 -15.85
CA TYR A 51 -10.43 18.83 -15.70
C TYR A 51 -10.47 19.37 -14.28
N VAL A 52 -9.35 19.31 -13.59
CA VAL A 52 -9.15 19.83 -12.25
C VAL A 52 -8.03 20.86 -12.33
N ARG A 53 -8.31 22.12 -11.99
CA ARG A 53 -7.31 23.18 -11.95
C ARG A 53 -7.01 23.51 -10.49
N SER A 54 -5.74 23.57 -10.13
CA SER A 54 -5.30 24.06 -8.81
C SER A 54 -5.58 25.57 -8.71
N ALA A 55 -6.29 26.00 -7.68
CA ALA A 55 -6.36 27.42 -7.30
C ALA A 55 -5.08 27.83 -6.58
N LEU A 56 -3.96 27.93 -7.31
CA LEU A 56 -2.80 28.67 -6.80
C LEU A 56 -3.12 30.17 -6.81
N PRO A 57 -2.65 30.97 -5.82
CA PRO A 57 -2.73 32.41 -5.89
C PRO A 57 -1.96 32.87 -7.13
N SER A 58 -2.65 33.56 -8.04
CA SER A 58 -2.02 34.20 -9.21
C SER A 58 -0.80 35.00 -8.76
N ALA A 59 0.38 34.67 -9.29
CA ALA A 59 1.63 35.42 -9.13
C ALA A 59 1.64 36.74 -9.93
N TYR A 60 0.48 37.28 -10.29
CA TYR A 60 0.32 38.59 -10.92
C TYR A 60 -0.77 39.38 -10.21
N PRO A 61 -0.50 40.62 -9.77
CA PRO A 61 -1.48 41.45 -9.10
C PRO A 61 -2.51 41.92 -10.13
N VAL A 62 -3.72 41.37 -10.04
CA VAL A 62 -4.89 42.01 -10.67
C VAL A 62 -5.42 42.98 -9.64
N ASP A 63 -5.15 44.26 -9.87
CA ASP A 63 -5.83 45.36 -9.22
C ASP A 63 -7.34 45.22 -9.47
N LYS A 64 -8.12 44.91 -8.43
CA LYS A 64 -9.51 45.36 -8.30
C LYS A 64 -10.02 45.15 -6.88
N LYS A 65 -10.33 46.28 -6.26
CA LYS A 65 -11.17 46.46 -5.08
C LYS A 65 -12.43 45.59 -5.19
N ASP A 66 -12.69 44.76 -4.19
CA ASP A 66 -13.98 44.69 -3.48
C ASP A 66 -13.94 43.60 -2.38
N GLY A 67 -14.43 43.98 -1.20
CA GLY A 67 -15.01 43.12 -0.16
C GLY A 67 -14.26 41.86 0.28
N ALA A 68 -13.55 41.94 1.40
CA ALA A 68 -13.12 40.77 2.16
C ALA A 68 -14.34 39.99 2.68
N VAL A 69 -14.78 38.96 1.94
CA VAL A 69 -15.66 37.92 2.47
C VAL A 69 -14.77 36.82 3.04
N LYS A 70 -14.61 36.81 4.37
CA LYS A 70 -14.16 35.62 5.10
C LYS A 70 -15.26 34.55 4.97
N SER A 71 -15.21 33.80 3.87
CA SER A 71 -16.06 32.63 3.66
C SER A 71 -15.35 31.43 4.27
N THR A 72 -15.62 31.15 5.55
CA THR A 72 -15.48 29.80 6.11
C THR A 72 -16.60 28.93 5.55
N ALA A 73 -16.55 28.63 4.25
CA ALA A 73 -17.46 27.67 3.64
C ALA A 73 -17.06 26.27 4.11
N ARG A 74 -17.90 25.63 4.92
CA ARG A 74 -17.86 24.18 5.13
C ARG A 74 -18.20 23.53 3.77
N PHE A 75 -17.22 22.91 3.14
CA PHE A 75 -17.42 22.12 1.93
C PHE A 75 -18.05 20.77 2.29
N PRO A 76 -19.05 20.28 1.52
CA PRO A 76 -19.54 18.93 1.71
C PRO A 76 -18.44 17.91 1.41
N SER A 77 -18.36 16.86 2.24
CA SER A 77 -17.41 15.74 2.15
C SER A 77 -17.69 14.81 0.95
N ALA A 78 -18.85 14.94 0.31
CA ALA A 78 -19.27 14.17 -0.85
C ALA A 78 -20.00 15.06 -1.88
N TRP A 79 -19.74 14.82 -3.17
CA TRP A 79 -20.43 15.45 -4.30
C TRP A 79 -21.04 14.38 -5.18
N VAL A 80 -22.22 14.64 -5.74
CA VAL A 80 -22.96 13.70 -6.59
C VAL A 80 -23.25 14.37 -7.94
N PHE A 81 -22.71 13.85 -9.04
CA PHE A 81 -22.92 14.38 -10.39
C PHE A 81 -23.63 13.36 -11.28
N LYS A 82 -24.49 13.79 -12.21
CA LYS A 82 -25.04 12.90 -13.26
C LYS A 82 -24.22 13.07 -14.54
N ILE A 83 -23.41 12.08 -14.90
CA ILE A 83 -22.61 12.12 -16.14
C ILE A 83 -23.23 11.21 -17.20
N ARG A 84 -23.26 11.67 -18.45
CA ARG A 84 -23.61 10.86 -19.62
C ARG A 84 -22.45 9.90 -19.90
N ARG A 85 -22.61 8.59 -19.59
CA ARG A 85 -21.59 7.52 -19.69
C ARG A 85 -20.66 7.71 -20.91
N PRO A 86 -19.40 8.14 -20.71
CA PRO A 86 -18.40 8.18 -21.77
C PRO A 86 -17.89 6.78 -22.06
N ARG A 87 -17.57 6.50 -23.34
CA ARG A 87 -16.97 5.21 -23.74
C ARG A 87 -15.60 4.95 -23.11
N ALA A 88 -14.92 6.01 -22.64
CA ALA A 88 -13.63 5.94 -21.93
C ALA A 88 -13.75 5.49 -20.45
N LEU A 89 -14.94 5.58 -19.85
CA LEU A 89 -15.27 4.97 -18.56
C LEU A 89 -15.91 3.58 -18.73
N HIS A 90 -15.89 2.99 -19.95
CA HIS A 90 -16.11 1.56 -20.14
C HIS A 90 -14.84 0.75 -19.80
N SER A 91 -14.08 1.17 -18.79
CA SER A 91 -13.24 0.17 -18.16
C SER A 91 -14.17 -0.87 -17.54
N LYS A 92 -13.98 -2.14 -17.91
CA LYS A 92 -14.61 -3.26 -17.19
C LYS A 92 -13.88 -3.56 -15.89
N GLU A 93 -12.75 -2.89 -15.65
CA GLU A 93 -12.01 -3.01 -14.40
C GLU A 93 -12.89 -2.47 -13.26
N PRO A 94 -13.00 -3.19 -12.14
CA PRO A 94 -13.81 -2.75 -11.00
C PRO A 94 -13.27 -1.46 -10.36
N TRP A 95 -12.02 -1.08 -10.66
CA TRP A 95 -11.45 0.22 -10.37
C TRP A 95 -10.28 0.51 -11.31
N SER A 96 -9.94 1.78 -11.50
CA SER A 96 -8.75 2.22 -12.23
C SER A 96 -8.11 3.41 -11.53
N ALA A 97 -6.79 3.41 -11.39
CA ALA A 97 -6.06 4.63 -11.04
C ALA A 97 -6.05 5.55 -12.26
N LEU A 98 -6.75 6.68 -12.19
CA LEU A 98 -6.68 7.69 -13.24
C LEU A 98 -5.35 8.43 -13.12
N LYS A 99 -4.40 8.05 -13.96
CA LYS A 99 -3.16 8.80 -14.10
C LYS A 99 -3.45 10.05 -14.95
N PRO A 100 -3.18 11.26 -14.44
CA PRO A 100 -3.47 12.49 -15.18
C PRO A 100 -2.74 12.46 -16.52
N ILE A 101 -3.46 12.76 -17.61
CA ILE A 101 -2.85 12.94 -18.93
C ILE A 101 -2.01 14.21 -18.84
N CYS A 102 -0.69 14.08 -18.94
CA CYS A 102 0.19 15.24 -18.87
C CYS A 102 0.27 15.95 -20.24
N PRO A 103 -0.24 17.19 -20.39
CA PRO A 103 -0.22 17.93 -21.65
C PRO A 103 1.19 18.36 -22.06
N HIS A 104 2.14 18.36 -21.13
CA HIS A 104 3.54 18.77 -21.34
C HIS A 104 4.40 17.67 -22.00
N ILE A 105 3.85 16.48 -22.26
CA ILE A 105 4.60 15.37 -22.85
C ILE A 105 3.92 14.93 -24.14
N VAL A 106 4.63 15.09 -25.25
CA VAL A 106 4.16 14.73 -26.59
C VAL A 106 3.99 13.20 -26.66
N GLN A 107 2.76 12.74 -26.82
CA GLN A 107 2.42 11.31 -26.80
C GLN A 107 2.49 10.71 -28.21
N SER A 108 3.23 9.62 -28.37
CA SER A 108 3.19 8.79 -29.58
C SER A 108 2.18 7.64 -29.50
N TYR A 109 1.91 7.07 -28.31
CA TYR A 109 0.93 5.99 -28.07
C TYR A 109 0.52 5.98 -26.58
N PRO A 110 -0.62 5.35 -26.16
CA PRO A 110 -1.09 5.44 -24.78
C PRO A 110 -0.15 4.67 -23.84
N ARG A 111 0.80 5.39 -23.26
CA ARG A 111 1.55 4.99 -22.07
C ARG A 111 1.49 6.11 -21.04
N ILE A 112 1.41 5.65 -19.81
CA ILE A 112 1.45 6.41 -18.58
C ILE A 112 2.70 7.29 -18.57
N VAL A 113 2.56 8.55 -18.18
CA VAL A 113 3.71 9.38 -17.83
C VAL A 113 3.56 9.88 -16.41
N THR A 114 4.44 9.43 -15.51
CA THR A 114 4.45 9.78 -14.08
C THR A 114 5.51 10.84 -13.73
N ASP A 115 6.36 11.24 -14.68
CA ASP A 115 7.57 12.01 -14.37
C ASP A 115 7.66 13.37 -15.08
N CYS A 116 6.53 14.04 -15.29
CA CYS A 116 6.56 15.46 -15.61
C CYS A 116 6.60 16.28 -14.32
N HIS A 117 7.72 16.94 -14.07
CA HIS A 117 7.90 17.84 -12.93
C HIS A 117 6.82 18.94 -12.90
N THR A 118 6.49 19.53 -14.04
CA THR A 118 5.44 20.56 -14.16
C THR A 118 4.05 20.00 -13.83
N CYS A 119 3.67 18.84 -14.36
CA CYS A 119 2.37 18.21 -14.06
C CYS A 119 2.24 17.77 -12.58
N ARG A 120 3.34 17.38 -11.92
CA ARG A 120 3.34 17.10 -10.46
C ARG A 120 3.07 18.34 -9.62
N GLN A 121 3.56 19.50 -10.04
CA GLN A 121 3.25 20.78 -9.39
C GLN A 121 1.80 21.22 -9.62
N ASP A 122 1.26 20.94 -10.81
CA ASP A 122 -0.10 21.35 -11.19
C ASP A 122 -1.20 20.42 -10.65
N MET A 123 -0.91 19.12 -10.44
CA MET A 123 -1.85 18.11 -9.97
C MET A 123 -1.42 17.52 -8.62
N PRO A 124 -1.73 18.17 -7.49
CA PRO A 124 -1.32 17.72 -6.16
C PRO A 124 -2.10 16.49 -5.65
N TRP A 125 -2.89 15.82 -6.51
CA TRP A 125 -3.80 14.75 -6.14
C TRP A 125 -3.55 13.48 -6.96
N ASN A 126 -3.55 12.33 -6.29
CA ASN A 126 -3.77 11.03 -6.89
C ASN A 126 -5.27 10.80 -7.05
N VAL A 127 -5.68 10.30 -8.22
CA VAL A 127 -7.10 10.11 -8.57
C VAL A 127 -7.37 8.63 -8.80
N TYR A 128 -8.33 8.07 -8.06
CA TYR A 128 -8.77 6.70 -8.22
C TYR A 128 -10.23 6.68 -8.61
N VAL A 129 -10.60 5.82 -9.54
CA VAL A 129 -11.99 5.62 -9.96
C VAL A 129 -12.41 4.22 -9.61
N LEU A 130 -13.47 4.09 -8.82
CA LEU A 130 -14.15 2.83 -8.57
C LEU A 130 -15.34 2.74 -9.51
N HIS A 131 -15.52 1.61 -10.18
CA HIS A 131 -16.68 1.34 -11.01
C HIS A 131 -17.59 0.35 -10.29
N ASP A 132 -18.87 0.70 -10.12
CA ASP A 132 -19.87 -0.17 -9.50
C ASP A 132 -21.15 -0.24 -10.36
N LYS A 133 -21.99 -1.25 -10.11
CA LYS A 133 -23.23 -1.52 -10.87
C LYS A 133 -24.18 -0.31 -10.89
N GLY A 134 -24.16 0.55 -9.86
CA GLY A 134 -24.98 1.76 -9.74
C GLY A 134 -24.31 3.08 -10.12
N GLY A 135 -22.98 3.13 -10.31
CA GLY A 135 -22.24 4.39 -10.28
C GLY A 135 -20.76 4.28 -10.61
N SER A 136 -20.07 5.41 -10.75
CA SER A 136 -18.61 5.44 -10.59
C SER A 136 -18.27 6.37 -9.44
N ARG A 137 -17.31 6.00 -8.60
CA ARG A 137 -16.84 6.84 -7.50
C ARG A 137 -15.45 7.35 -7.83
N VAL A 138 -15.17 8.62 -7.54
CA VAL A 138 -13.83 9.20 -7.72
C VAL A 138 -13.28 9.58 -6.36
N LEU A 139 -12.10 9.08 -6.06
CA LEU A 139 -11.36 9.35 -4.84
C LEU A 139 -10.15 10.23 -5.20
N PHE A 140 -10.06 11.39 -4.55
CA PHE A 140 -8.91 12.28 -4.64
C PHE A 140 -8.11 12.17 -3.35
N LEU A 141 -6.86 11.70 -3.45
CA LEU A 141 -5.92 11.64 -2.32
C LEU A 141 -4.78 12.62 -2.57
N PRO A 142 -4.32 13.36 -1.54
CA PRO A 142 -3.17 14.24 -1.71
C PRO A 142 -1.93 13.42 -2.09
N GLN A 143 -1.09 13.96 -2.96
CA GLN A 143 0.20 13.34 -3.25
C GLN A 143 1.11 13.46 -2.02
N ARG A 144 1.36 12.33 -1.37
CA ARG A 144 2.34 12.21 -0.29
C ARG A 144 3.73 12.00 -0.89
N ASP A 145 4.75 12.55 -0.25
CA ASP A 145 6.13 12.21 -0.57
C ASP A 145 6.43 10.79 -0.07
N MET A 146 6.36 9.81 -0.98
CA MET A 146 6.64 8.40 -0.68
C MET A 146 8.06 8.18 -0.13
N SER A 147 9.01 9.05 -0.46
CA SER A 147 10.39 8.92 0.04
C SER A 147 10.57 9.40 1.48
N ALA A 148 9.58 10.11 2.05
CA ALA A 148 9.69 10.76 3.34
C ALA A 148 8.36 10.81 4.13
N PHE A 149 7.44 9.86 3.92
CA PHE A 149 6.09 9.98 4.48
C PHE A 149 6.05 9.86 6.01
N LEU A 150 7.00 9.15 6.65
CA LEU A 150 7.04 9.04 8.11
C LEU A 150 7.50 10.34 8.78
N SER A 151 8.13 11.25 8.04
CA SER A 151 8.52 12.59 8.55
C SER A 151 7.36 13.42 9.09
N GLN A 152 6.13 13.14 8.65
CA GLN A 152 4.91 13.83 9.08
C GLN A 152 4.17 13.12 10.22
N THR A 153 4.60 11.91 10.58
CA THR A 153 4.03 11.14 11.69
C THR A 153 4.68 11.57 13.00
N GLU A 154 3.93 11.61 14.10
CA GLU A 154 4.43 11.99 15.43
C GLU A 154 5.39 10.95 16.03
N ASP A 155 6.39 11.41 16.77
CA ASP A 155 7.44 10.57 17.38
C ASP A 155 6.87 9.57 18.40
N GLU A 156 5.81 9.95 19.11
CA GLU A 156 5.19 9.12 20.15
C GLU A 156 4.37 7.95 19.58
N ARG A 157 4.07 7.94 18.27
CA ARG A 157 3.23 6.90 17.67
C ARG A 157 3.97 5.55 17.69
N PRO A 158 3.42 4.50 18.33
CA PRO A 158 4.04 3.18 18.30
C PRO A 158 3.99 2.60 16.89
N LEU A 159 5.04 1.86 16.48
CA LEU A 159 5.09 1.27 15.13
C LEU A 159 4.01 0.20 14.89
N SER A 160 3.41 -0.36 15.94
CA SER A 160 2.21 -1.22 15.84
C SER A 160 1.00 -0.50 15.26
N ASP A 161 0.96 0.82 15.38
CA ASP A 161 -0.12 1.69 14.93
C ASP A 161 0.17 2.40 13.61
N VAL A 162 1.32 2.14 12.98
CA VAL A 162 1.69 2.70 11.68
C VAL A 162 1.55 1.63 10.62
N VAL A 163 0.93 1.96 9.50
CA VAL A 163 0.93 1.11 8.31
C VAL A 163 2.28 1.28 7.62
N LEU A 164 3.07 0.21 7.57
CA LEU A 164 4.33 0.19 6.85
C LEU A 164 4.21 -0.74 5.64
N PRO A 165 4.19 -0.18 4.40
CA PRO A 165 4.28 -0.98 3.19
C PRO A 165 5.62 -1.70 3.12
N GLY A 166 5.59 -2.93 2.64
CA GLY A 166 6.73 -3.83 2.63
C GLY A 166 6.79 -4.72 1.42
N THR A 167 7.97 -5.28 1.14
CA THR A 167 8.21 -6.21 0.03
C THR A 167 8.59 -7.58 0.56
N HIS A 168 7.83 -8.60 0.14
CA HIS A 168 8.22 -9.99 0.37
C HIS A 168 9.41 -10.34 -0.53
N ASP A 169 10.38 -11.07 0.05
CA ASP A 169 11.66 -11.41 -0.56
C ASP A 169 12.23 -10.27 -1.42
N SER A 170 12.57 -9.16 -0.77
CA SER A 170 12.75 -7.82 -1.37
C SER A 170 13.80 -7.76 -2.47
N LEU A 171 14.72 -8.72 -2.48
CA LEU A 171 15.82 -8.83 -3.44
C LEU A 171 15.58 -9.92 -4.50
N ALA A 172 14.45 -10.62 -4.45
CA ALA A 172 14.14 -11.73 -5.35
C ALA A 172 13.74 -11.25 -6.76
N PHE A 173 14.73 -10.75 -7.49
CA PHE A 173 14.63 -10.22 -8.85
C PHE A 173 14.81 -11.27 -9.94
N TYR A 174 15.29 -12.47 -9.62
CA TYR A 174 15.67 -13.48 -10.62
C TYR A 174 14.99 -14.83 -10.36
N GLY A 175 14.93 -15.66 -11.40
CA GLY A 175 14.28 -16.98 -11.36
C GLY A 175 12.80 -16.95 -11.72
N TRP A 176 12.39 -16.01 -12.59
CA TRP A 176 11.04 -15.99 -13.13
C TRP A 176 10.65 -17.35 -13.75
N PRO A 177 9.42 -17.84 -13.56
CA PRO A 177 8.34 -17.24 -12.75
C PRO A 177 8.28 -17.74 -11.30
N VAL A 178 9.17 -18.67 -10.91
CA VAL A 178 9.05 -19.42 -9.66
C VAL A 178 9.62 -18.67 -8.47
N SER A 179 10.79 -18.04 -8.65
CA SER A 179 11.55 -17.39 -7.57
C SER A 179 11.60 -15.87 -7.70
N GLN A 180 11.00 -15.28 -8.74
CA GLN A 180 10.94 -13.82 -8.87
C GLN A 180 9.70 -13.29 -8.12
N CYS A 181 9.95 -12.52 -7.07
CA CYS A 181 8.92 -11.86 -6.25
C CYS A 181 8.86 -10.36 -6.49
N GLN A 182 9.95 -9.75 -6.97
CA GLN A 182 10.03 -8.33 -7.27
C GLN A 182 10.56 -8.08 -8.68
N SER A 183 10.16 -6.96 -9.27
CA SER A 183 10.61 -6.55 -10.60
C SER A 183 12.09 -6.11 -10.56
N PRO A 184 12.97 -6.57 -11.47
CA PRO A 184 14.36 -6.12 -11.56
C PRO A 184 14.50 -4.62 -11.86
N ASN A 185 13.45 -4.02 -12.42
CA ASN A 185 13.39 -2.59 -12.71
C ASN A 185 13.06 -1.75 -11.46
N GLN A 186 12.82 -2.40 -10.32
CA GLN A 186 12.54 -1.80 -9.03
C GLN A 186 13.58 -2.27 -8.00
N PRO A 187 14.87 -1.90 -8.18
CA PRO A 187 15.93 -2.26 -7.24
C PRO A 187 15.65 -1.69 -5.85
N LEU A 188 16.34 -2.21 -4.83
CA LEU A 188 16.07 -1.91 -3.43
C LEU A 188 15.93 -0.41 -3.13
N PHE A 189 16.84 0.43 -3.63
CA PHE A 189 16.75 1.87 -3.43
C PHE A 189 15.46 2.48 -4.00
N THR A 190 15.01 2.03 -5.18
CA THR A 190 13.74 2.45 -5.79
C THR A 190 12.55 2.02 -4.95
N GLN A 191 12.58 0.83 -4.33
CA GLN A 191 11.55 0.38 -3.40
C GLN A 191 11.42 1.37 -2.23
N LEU A 192 12.54 1.75 -1.62
CA LEU A 192 12.59 2.70 -0.51
C LEU A 192 12.05 4.08 -0.92
N MET A 193 12.48 4.59 -2.08
CA MET A 193 11.96 5.86 -2.62
C MET A 193 10.47 5.81 -2.97
N SER A 194 9.93 4.61 -3.20
CA SER A 194 8.52 4.37 -3.53
C SER A 194 7.63 4.14 -2.30
N GLY A 195 8.15 4.24 -1.08
CA GLY A 195 7.38 4.14 0.16
C GLY A 195 7.47 2.80 0.88
N ILE A 196 8.32 1.89 0.43
CA ILE A 196 8.61 0.64 1.14
C ILE A 196 9.44 0.94 2.40
N ARG A 197 8.97 0.45 3.55
CA ARG A 197 9.62 0.59 4.87
C ARG A 197 9.78 -0.72 5.62
N VAL A 198 9.32 -1.84 5.04
CA VAL A 198 9.52 -3.18 5.60
C VAL A 198 10.11 -4.08 4.52
N LEU A 199 11.26 -4.68 4.80
CA LEU A 199 12.02 -5.46 3.83
C LEU A 199 12.15 -6.90 4.34
N ASP A 200 11.75 -7.87 3.55
CA ASP A 200 12.11 -9.28 3.77
C ASP A 200 13.39 -9.60 3.02
N VAL A 201 14.51 -9.70 3.75
CA VAL A 201 15.84 -9.97 3.22
C VAL A 201 16.24 -11.39 3.59
N ARG A 202 16.42 -12.20 2.55
CA ARG A 202 16.71 -13.63 2.67
C ARG A 202 18.11 -13.92 2.17
N LEU A 203 18.93 -14.56 3.01
CA LEU A 203 20.36 -14.72 2.76
C LEU A 203 20.80 -16.18 2.86
N SER A 204 21.82 -16.52 2.08
CA SER A 204 22.60 -17.75 2.18
C SER A 204 24.08 -17.40 2.30
N VAL A 205 24.89 -18.29 2.86
CA VAL A 205 26.34 -18.15 2.92
C VAL A 205 26.96 -18.83 1.70
N VAL A 206 27.72 -18.06 0.92
CA VAL A 206 28.47 -18.55 -0.25
C VAL A 206 29.92 -18.15 -0.07
N ASP A 207 30.81 -19.13 0.08
CA ASP A 207 32.25 -18.91 0.28
C ASP A 207 32.57 -17.92 1.43
N GLY A 208 31.78 -17.98 2.51
CA GLY A 208 31.91 -17.10 3.68
C GLY A 208 31.26 -15.72 3.54
N VAL A 209 30.63 -15.43 2.40
CA VAL A 209 29.94 -14.16 2.11
C VAL A 209 28.43 -14.35 2.18
N LEU A 210 27.72 -13.43 2.84
CA LEU A 210 26.27 -13.41 2.85
C LEU A 210 25.72 -12.84 1.54
N MET A 211 24.93 -13.64 0.84
CA MET A 211 24.35 -13.33 -0.46
C MET A 211 22.84 -13.48 -0.42
N ALA A 212 22.12 -12.61 -1.12
CA ALA A 212 20.67 -12.69 -1.27
C ALA A 212 20.25 -13.92 -2.09
N TYR A 213 19.28 -14.68 -1.58
CA TYR A 213 18.78 -15.93 -2.14
C TYR A 213 17.27 -16.09 -1.95
N HIS A 214 16.64 -16.81 -2.87
CA HIS A 214 15.27 -17.31 -2.72
C HIS A 214 15.28 -18.83 -2.93
N GLY A 215 15.20 -19.62 -1.84
CA GLY A 215 15.49 -21.04 -1.89
C GLY A 215 16.90 -21.27 -2.45
N ALA A 216 16.99 -22.08 -3.51
CA ALA A 216 18.26 -22.35 -4.19
C ALA A 216 18.66 -21.27 -5.24
N ALA A 217 17.81 -20.28 -5.51
CA ALA A 217 18.02 -19.32 -6.58
C ALA A 217 18.82 -18.08 -6.12
N PRO A 218 20.02 -17.81 -6.68
CA PRO A 218 20.83 -16.66 -6.31
C PRO A 218 20.22 -15.35 -6.83
N GLN A 219 20.19 -14.34 -5.97
CA GLN A 219 19.64 -13.01 -6.28
C GLN A 219 20.71 -11.94 -6.56
N ARG A 220 21.97 -12.38 -6.67
CA ARG A 220 23.12 -11.61 -7.18
C ARG A 220 23.43 -10.32 -6.42
N THR A 221 22.98 -10.20 -5.18
CA THR A 221 23.22 -9.04 -4.31
C THR A 221 23.84 -9.50 -3.00
N SER A 222 24.96 -8.91 -2.59
CA SER A 222 25.58 -9.22 -1.29
C SER A 222 24.89 -8.49 -0.15
N PHE A 223 25.01 -9.00 1.07
CA PHE A 223 24.47 -8.32 2.25
C PHE A 223 25.14 -6.97 2.48
N SER A 224 26.45 -6.86 2.21
CA SER A 224 27.18 -5.59 2.22
C SER A 224 26.56 -4.51 1.32
N ALA A 225 26.18 -4.87 0.09
CA ALA A 225 25.52 -3.94 -0.83
C ALA A 225 24.11 -3.54 -0.37
N ILE A 226 23.40 -4.46 0.29
CA ILE A 226 22.11 -4.17 0.94
C ILE A 226 22.34 -3.16 2.06
N LEU A 227 23.28 -3.40 2.98
CA LEU A 227 23.60 -2.50 4.09
C LEU A 227 23.96 -1.09 3.61
N HIS A 228 24.79 -0.98 2.57
CA HIS A 228 25.11 0.31 1.94
C HIS A 228 23.86 1.04 1.47
N THR A 229 22.93 0.33 0.80
CA THR A 229 21.67 0.93 0.31
C THR A 229 20.78 1.40 1.48
N LEU A 230 20.67 0.62 2.54
CA LEU A 230 19.89 0.98 3.74
C LEU A 230 20.49 2.22 4.42
N HIS A 231 21.81 2.22 4.61
CA HIS A 231 22.53 3.33 5.24
C HIS A 231 22.37 4.62 4.42
N HIS A 232 22.62 4.55 3.11
CA HIS A 232 22.46 5.69 2.20
C HIS A 232 21.06 6.30 2.27
N PHE A 233 20.01 5.46 2.20
CA PHE A 233 18.64 5.94 2.31
C PHE A 233 18.37 6.65 3.65
N LEU A 234 18.80 6.06 4.77
CA LEU A 234 18.60 6.66 6.09
C LEU A 234 19.40 7.95 6.29
N GLN A 235 20.55 8.13 5.63
CA GLN A 235 21.28 9.40 5.60
C GLN A 235 20.52 10.48 4.80
N GLU A 236 19.94 10.13 3.64
CA GLU A 236 19.15 11.06 2.83
C GLU A 236 17.77 11.37 3.43
N ARG A 237 17.25 10.47 4.26
CA ARG A 237 15.92 10.50 4.86
C ARG A 237 15.98 10.17 6.36
N PRO A 238 16.64 10.99 7.19
CA PRO A 238 16.91 10.68 8.61
C PRO A 238 15.66 10.64 9.48
N ARG A 239 14.51 11.12 8.98
CA ARG A 239 13.23 10.99 9.68
C ARG A 239 12.49 9.69 9.35
N GLU A 240 12.97 8.89 8.41
CA GLU A 240 12.38 7.58 8.10
C GLU A 240 13.03 6.49 8.96
N CYS A 241 12.43 5.31 9.00
CA CYS A 241 12.98 4.12 9.62
C CYS A 241 12.68 2.90 8.75
N LEU A 242 13.47 1.84 8.86
CA LEU A 242 13.28 0.62 8.07
C LEU A 242 13.12 -0.58 8.98
N VAL A 243 12.10 -1.41 8.79
CA VAL A 243 12.05 -2.74 9.38
C VAL A 243 12.72 -3.70 8.42
N VAL A 244 13.72 -4.46 8.88
CA VAL A 244 14.44 -5.43 8.07
C VAL A 244 14.27 -6.81 8.68
N SER A 245 13.39 -7.61 8.06
CA SER A 245 13.25 -9.04 8.29
C SER A 245 14.46 -9.75 7.71
N LEU A 246 15.30 -10.36 8.55
CA LEU A 246 16.44 -11.15 8.11
C LEU A 246 16.13 -12.63 8.30
N LYS A 247 16.25 -13.42 7.23
CA LYS A 247 16.01 -14.86 7.26
C LYS A 247 17.16 -15.62 6.60
N GLN A 248 17.55 -16.75 7.19
CA GLN A 248 18.44 -17.72 6.57
C GLN A 248 17.69 -18.60 5.55
N GLU A 249 18.28 -18.85 4.39
CA GLU A 249 17.73 -19.74 3.34
C GLU A 249 18.42 -21.10 3.27
N ASP A 250 19.70 -21.18 3.63
CA ASP A 250 20.58 -22.34 3.42
C ASP A 250 20.73 -23.25 4.66
N TYR A 251 19.66 -23.45 5.43
CA TYR A 251 19.66 -24.27 6.65
C TYR A 251 20.20 -25.70 6.46
N ALA A 252 20.15 -26.25 5.24
CA ALA A 252 20.68 -27.57 4.92
C ALA A 252 22.23 -27.63 4.86
N TYR A 253 22.89 -26.48 4.70
CA TYR A 253 24.34 -26.40 4.45
C TYR A 253 25.06 -25.58 5.53
N THR A 254 24.40 -24.58 6.09
CA THR A 254 24.99 -23.65 7.06
C THR A 254 24.25 -23.76 8.39
N SER A 255 24.99 -24.02 9.47
CA SER A 255 24.40 -24.01 10.83
C SER A 255 23.90 -22.61 11.19
N ALA A 256 22.82 -22.53 11.96
CA ALA A 256 22.24 -21.25 12.41
C ALA A 256 23.26 -20.36 13.14
N GLN A 257 24.18 -20.94 13.92
CA GLN A 257 25.23 -20.22 14.64
C GLN A 257 26.22 -19.52 13.70
N VAL A 258 26.69 -20.24 12.67
CA VAL A 258 27.61 -19.68 11.67
C VAL A 258 26.93 -18.54 10.89
N PHE A 259 25.70 -18.74 10.44
CA PHE A 259 24.93 -17.69 9.76
C PHE A 259 24.73 -16.48 10.68
N SER A 260 24.30 -16.71 11.92
CA SER A 260 24.05 -15.67 12.93
C SER A 260 25.28 -14.82 13.20
N ARG A 261 26.44 -15.45 13.39
CA ARG A 261 27.73 -14.77 13.56
C ARG A 261 28.08 -13.93 12.34
N LEU A 262 27.94 -14.47 11.13
CA LEU A 262 28.27 -13.75 9.90
C LEU A 262 27.38 -12.52 9.69
N VAL A 263 26.08 -12.61 10.02
CA VAL A 263 25.16 -11.46 9.94
C VAL A 263 25.62 -10.37 10.91
N ARG A 264 25.93 -10.73 12.16
CA ARG A 264 26.43 -9.78 13.16
C ARG A 264 27.73 -9.11 12.70
N GLU A 265 28.71 -9.90 12.27
CA GLU A 265 30.01 -9.40 11.83
C GLU A 265 29.91 -8.49 10.61
N GLU A 266 29.04 -8.81 9.64
CA GLU A 266 28.83 -7.97 8.47
C GLU A 266 28.15 -6.64 8.84
N ILE A 267 27.19 -6.65 9.79
CA ILE A 267 26.59 -5.41 10.31
C ILE A 267 27.62 -4.56 11.07
N GLU A 268 28.47 -5.18 11.90
CA GLU A 268 29.52 -4.50 12.66
C GLU A 268 30.52 -3.78 11.75
N ARG A 269 30.90 -4.42 10.63
CA ARG A 269 31.87 -3.89 9.67
C ARG A 269 31.22 -2.96 8.64
N GLY A 270 29.93 -3.12 8.38
CA GLY A 270 29.18 -2.38 7.38
C GLY A 270 28.92 -0.93 7.76
N GLU A 271 28.46 -0.15 6.79
CA GLU A 271 28.13 1.26 7.00
C GLU A 271 27.01 1.44 8.05
N GLY A 272 27.14 2.50 8.86
CA GLY A 272 26.27 2.74 10.00
C GLY A 272 26.55 1.86 11.23
N GLY A 273 27.20 0.70 11.06
CA GLY A 273 27.54 -0.22 12.13
C GLY A 273 26.35 -0.69 12.96
N MET A 274 26.61 -1.20 14.16
CA MET A 274 25.54 -1.59 15.11
C MET A 274 24.65 -0.42 15.55
N ALA A 275 25.15 0.82 15.52
CA ALA A 275 24.38 2.01 15.90
C ALA A 275 23.22 2.33 14.93
N MET A 276 23.29 1.85 13.68
CA MET A 276 22.18 1.94 12.73
C MET A 276 21.01 1.02 13.13
N TRP A 277 21.23 0.03 13.98
CA TRP A 277 20.23 -1.00 14.28
C TRP A 277 19.54 -0.78 15.63
N TRP A 278 18.22 -0.90 15.61
CA TRP A 278 17.39 -1.10 16.77
C TRP A 278 17.30 -2.60 17.06
N LEU A 279 17.90 -3.00 18.18
CA LEU A 279 18.06 -4.41 18.57
C LEU A 279 17.27 -4.79 19.82
N GLU A 280 16.47 -3.89 20.40
CA GLU A 280 15.59 -4.25 21.51
C GLU A 280 14.40 -5.08 21.03
N ASN A 281 14.11 -6.16 21.75
CA ASN A 281 13.00 -7.08 21.47
C ASN A 281 11.65 -6.56 21.99
N ARG A 282 11.21 -5.43 21.43
CA ARG A 282 9.89 -4.82 21.65
C ARG A 282 9.49 -3.98 20.45
N VAL A 283 8.21 -3.62 20.37
CA VAL A 283 7.76 -2.61 19.39
C VAL A 283 8.23 -1.21 19.82
N PRO A 284 8.99 -0.48 19.00
CA PRO A 284 9.43 0.87 19.33
C PRO A 284 8.37 1.92 18.98
N ARG A 285 8.49 3.09 19.61
CA ARG A 285 7.89 4.34 19.12
C ARG A 285 8.68 4.87 17.95
N LEU A 286 8.02 5.57 17.03
CA LEU A 286 8.66 6.07 15.80
C LEU A 286 9.89 6.93 16.09
N GLY A 287 9.83 7.81 17.11
CA GLY A 287 10.93 8.69 17.49
C GLY A 287 12.22 7.96 17.90
N GLU A 288 12.10 6.76 18.49
CA GLU A 288 13.24 5.96 18.95
C GLU A 288 14.06 5.37 17.80
N VAL A 289 13.45 5.26 16.62
CA VAL A 289 13.98 4.50 15.47
C VAL A 289 14.11 5.33 14.20
N ARG A 290 13.90 6.64 14.25
CA ARG A 290 14.22 7.52 13.12
C ARG A 290 15.72 7.43 12.78
N GLY A 291 16.02 7.29 11.50
CA GLY A 291 17.39 7.08 11.01
C GLY A 291 17.95 5.70 11.30
N ARG A 292 17.13 4.72 11.71
CA ARG A 292 17.57 3.36 12.09
C ARG A 292 16.81 2.25 11.36
N CYS A 293 17.44 1.08 11.35
CA CYS A 293 16.87 -0.20 10.96
C CYS A 293 16.37 -0.97 12.19
N ILE A 294 15.10 -1.34 12.25
CA ILE A 294 14.54 -2.28 13.22
C ILE A 294 14.79 -3.70 12.69
N MET A 295 15.53 -4.52 13.46
CA MET A 295 15.72 -5.92 13.08
C MET A 295 14.49 -6.75 13.43
N LEU A 296 13.96 -7.47 12.45
CA LEU A 296 13.04 -8.60 12.65
C LEU A 296 13.83 -9.88 12.35
N SER A 297 14.29 -10.58 13.39
CA SER A 297 15.20 -11.72 13.22
C SER A 297 14.43 -13.04 13.05
N ARG A 298 14.53 -13.63 11.86
CA ARG A 298 14.03 -14.98 11.52
C ARG A 298 15.21 -15.95 11.31
N PHE A 299 16.26 -15.75 12.10
CA PHE A 299 17.51 -16.52 12.18
C PHE A 299 18.03 -16.46 13.62
N GLY A 300 19.11 -17.17 13.94
CA GLY A 300 19.86 -16.95 15.19
C GLY A 300 20.01 -18.17 16.09
N GLY A 301 19.26 -19.24 15.88
CA GLY A 301 19.36 -20.44 16.71
C GLY A 301 19.04 -20.13 18.18
N ASP A 302 20.04 -20.26 19.07
CA ASP A 302 19.92 -19.94 20.50
C ASP A 302 20.41 -18.51 20.86
N GLY A 303 20.82 -17.72 19.86
CA GLY A 303 21.19 -16.32 20.01
C GLY A 303 22.57 -16.07 20.63
N LYS A 304 23.37 -17.11 20.89
CA LYS A 304 24.67 -16.98 21.60
C LYS A 304 25.68 -16.06 20.91
N GLU A 305 25.51 -15.80 19.63
CA GLU A 305 26.38 -14.93 18.86
C GLU A 305 26.11 -13.45 19.12
N TRP A 306 25.02 -13.09 19.82
CA TRP A 306 24.61 -11.71 20.05
C TRP A 306 24.72 -11.32 21.53
N GLU A 307 25.01 -10.04 21.78
CA GLU A 307 24.90 -9.48 23.12
C GLU A 307 23.45 -9.61 23.62
N ASN A 308 23.24 -10.02 24.86
CA ASN A 308 21.91 -10.33 25.42
C ASN A 308 21.15 -11.49 24.73
N GLY A 309 21.83 -12.33 23.96
CA GLY A 309 21.23 -13.50 23.33
C GLY A 309 20.12 -13.12 22.35
N LEU A 310 19.01 -13.88 22.35
CA LEU A 310 17.84 -13.60 21.52
C LEU A 310 17.22 -12.20 21.77
N GLU A 311 17.44 -11.61 22.95
CA GLU A 311 16.90 -10.28 23.29
C GLU A 311 17.71 -9.13 22.66
N GLY A 312 18.92 -9.40 22.13
CA GLY A 312 19.72 -8.43 21.38
C GLY A 312 19.68 -8.63 19.86
N MET A 313 18.73 -9.42 19.37
CA MET A 313 18.53 -9.68 17.95
C MET A 313 17.35 -8.88 17.36
N GLY A 314 16.97 -7.78 18.01
CA GLY A 314 15.75 -7.04 17.67
C GLY A 314 14.49 -7.82 18.00
N ILE A 315 13.48 -7.62 17.18
CA ILE A 315 12.20 -8.32 17.30
C ILE A 315 12.40 -9.77 16.86
N HIS A 316 12.34 -10.70 17.80
CA HIS A 316 12.59 -12.11 17.58
C HIS A 316 11.33 -12.95 17.84
N PRO A 317 10.64 -13.47 16.81
CA PRO A 317 9.45 -14.28 16.97
C PRO A 317 9.73 -15.58 17.73
N THR A 318 8.90 -15.92 18.71
CA THR A 318 9.02 -17.18 19.47
C THR A 318 8.57 -18.41 18.68
N LYS A 319 7.80 -18.21 17.62
CA LYS A 319 7.34 -19.25 16.69
C LYS A 319 7.07 -18.67 15.31
N TRP A 320 7.20 -19.50 14.29
CA TRP A 320 6.80 -19.19 12.92
C TRP A 320 6.35 -20.48 12.20
N PRO A 321 5.12 -20.95 12.45
CA PRO A 321 4.62 -22.18 11.83
C PRO A 321 4.61 -22.06 10.30
N ASP A 322 4.87 -23.18 9.63
CA ASP A 322 4.95 -23.22 8.17
C ASP A 322 3.57 -23.06 7.53
N SER A 323 3.36 -21.95 6.82
CA SER A 323 2.18 -21.70 5.99
C SER A 323 0.82 -21.93 6.69
N GLU A 324 0.70 -21.53 7.95
CA GLU A 324 -0.55 -21.63 8.72
C GLU A 324 -1.65 -20.75 8.10
N GLN A 325 -2.77 -21.36 7.71
CA GLN A 325 -3.81 -20.71 6.91
C GLN A 325 -4.48 -19.56 7.66
N GLN A 326 -4.76 -19.75 8.95
CA GLN A 326 -5.42 -18.73 9.79
C GLN A 326 -4.44 -17.68 10.35
N GLY A 327 -3.14 -17.81 10.03
CA GLY A 327 -2.09 -17.07 10.72
C GLY A 327 -1.86 -17.57 12.14
N PHE A 328 -1.02 -16.86 12.88
CA PHE A 328 -0.63 -17.22 14.24
C PHE A 328 -0.32 -15.98 15.08
N GLU A 329 -0.40 -16.15 16.40
CA GLU A 329 -0.19 -15.06 17.36
C GLU A 329 0.95 -15.37 18.32
N TRP A 330 1.74 -14.37 18.68
CA TRP A 330 2.82 -14.49 19.67
C TRP A 330 2.97 -13.20 20.48
N ASP A 331 3.45 -13.31 21.71
CA ASP A 331 3.66 -12.16 22.59
C ASP A 331 5.05 -11.53 22.37
N LEU A 332 5.07 -10.21 22.24
CA LEU A 332 6.25 -9.37 22.14
C LEU A 332 6.22 -8.33 23.28
N LYS A 333 6.52 -8.78 24.50
CA LYS A 333 6.69 -7.92 25.69
C LYS A 333 5.51 -6.98 25.91
N GLY A 334 4.28 -7.52 25.95
CA GLY A 334 3.07 -6.71 26.12
C GLY A 334 2.54 -6.10 24.81
N THR A 335 2.94 -6.63 23.66
CA THR A 335 2.28 -6.42 22.37
C THR A 335 1.95 -7.77 21.76
N THR A 336 0.67 -8.02 21.44
CA THR A 336 0.27 -9.22 20.73
C THR A 336 0.61 -9.05 19.25
N VAL A 337 1.51 -9.87 18.71
CA VAL A 337 1.81 -9.86 17.28
C VAL A 337 0.94 -10.89 16.59
N LYS A 338 0.16 -10.45 15.59
CA LYS A 338 -0.65 -11.33 14.73
C LYS A 338 -0.01 -11.42 13.36
N THR A 339 0.56 -12.58 13.04
CA THR A 339 1.25 -12.83 11.79
C THR A 339 0.39 -13.67 10.86
N HIS A 340 0.06 -13.14 9.69
CA HIS A 340 -0.62 -13.88 8.62
C HIS A 340 0.37 -14.17 7.49
N ASP A 341 0.88 -15.40 7.44
CA ASP A 341 1.88 -15.90 6.47
C ASP A 341 1.41 -17.20 5.79
N TRP A 342 0.15 -17.23 5.34
CA TRP A 342 -0.35 -18.33 4.50
C TRP A 342 0.20 -18.22 3.08
N TYR A 343 1.47 -18.58 2.91
CA TYR A 343 2.16 -18.43 1.63
C TYR A 343 1.90 -19.61 0.67
N ARG A 344 1.57 -20.82 1.16
CA ARG A 344 1.32 -22.01 0.33
C ARG A 344 -0.17 -22.21 0.06
N ILE A 345 -0.69 -21.55 -0.97
CA ILE A 345 -2.08 -21.73 -1.40
C ILE A 345 -2.24 -22.98 -2.29
N PRO A 346 -3.40 -23.67 -2.22
CA PRO A 346 -3.62 -24.88 -3.02
C PRO A 346 -3.75 -24.59 -4.53
N ASN A 347 -4.27 -23.43 -4.91
CA ASN A 347 -4.39 -22.95 -6.28
C ASN A 347 -4.83 -21.46 -6.28
N LEU A 348 -4.86 -20.83 -7.46
CA LEU A 348 -5.26 -19.41 -7.60
C LEU A 348 -6.70 -19.11 -7.13
N LEU A 349 -7.60 -20.11 -7.05
CA LEU A 349 -8.97 -19.91 -6.53
C LEU A 349 -9.01 -19.67 -5.01
N ALA A 350 -7.90 -19.93 -4.29
CA ALA A 350 -7.79 -19.61 -2.87
C ALA A 350 -7.41 -18.13 -2.61
N LEU A 351 -7.06 -17.35 -3.64
CA LEU A 351 -6.70 -15.94 -3.50
C LEU A 351 -7.78 -15.06 -2.85
N PRO A 352 -9.10 -15.23 -3.11
CA PRO A 352 -10.14 -14.48 -2.41
C PRO A 352 -10.13 -14.73 -0.90
N GLU A 353 -9.96 -15.99 -0.47
CA GLU A 353 -9.87 -16.35 0.94
C GLU A 353 -8.61 -15.77 1.57
N LYS A 354 -7.44 -15.97 0.94
CA LYS A 354 -6.18 -15.38 1.40
C LYS A 354 -6.29 -13.87 1.56
N ALA A 355 -6.87 -13.19 0.56
CA ALA A 355 -7.07 -11.74 0.60
C ALA A 355 -7.98 -11.33 1.76
N SER A 356 -9.07 -12.07 2.02
CA SER A 356 -9.98 -11.83 3.14
C SER A 356 -9.25 -11.92 4.50
N LEU A 357 -8.45 -12.96 4.70
CA LEU A 357 -7.69 -13.14 5.93
C LEU A 357 -6.61 -12.06 6.11
N CYS A 358 -5.96 -11.64 5.02
CA CYS A 358 -5.04 -10.49 5.04
C CYS A 358 -5.76 -9.20 5.44
N MET A 359 -6.93 -8.92 4.87
CA MET A 359 -7.74 -7.74 5.19
C MET A 359 -8.14 -7.71 6.67
N GLN A 360 -8.50 -8.86 7.25
CA GLN A 360 -8.83 -8.98 8.67
C GLN A 360 -7.60 -8.69 9.55
N ASN A 361 -6.44 -9.25 9.23
CA ASN A 361 -5.21 -9.03 10.00
C ASN A 361 -4.72 -7.57 9.94
N MET A 362 -5.03 -6.86 8.86
CA MET A 362 -4.71 -5.44 8.66
C MET A 362 -5.62 -4.48 9.44
N VAL A 363 -6.72 -4.95 10.01
CA VAL A 363 -7.67 -4.15 10.80
C VAL A 363 -7.82 -4.76 12.21
N PRO A 364 -6.74 -4.82 13.02
CA PRO A 364 -6.84 -5.48 14.31
C PRO A 364 -7.71 -4.66 15.27
N PRO A 365 -8.48 -5.31 16.16
CA PRO A 365 -9.35 -4.64 17.13
C PRO A 365 -8.55 -3.78 18.10
N ILE A 366 -9.16 -2.71 18.60
CA ILE A 366 -8.59 -1.95 19.72
C ILE A 366 -8.52 -2.90 20.92
N SER A 367 -7.34 -3.01 21.51
CA SER A 367 -7.03 -4.01 22.54
C SER A 367 -5.90 -3.52 23.43
N ASP A 368 -5.92 -4.00 24.66
CA ASP A 368 -4.84 -3.89 25.64
C ASP A 368 -4.54 -5.32 26.14
N PRO A 369 -3.37 -5.91 25.83
CA PRO A 369 -2.22 -5.30 25.13
C PRO A 369 -2.51 -4.94 23.66
N PRO A 370 -1.80 -3.94 23.09
CA PRO A 370 -1.95 -3.56 21.69
C PRO A 370 -1.59 -4.69 20.73
N ILE A 371 -2.16 -4.65 19.52
CA ILE A 371 -1.87 -5.62 18.45
C ILE A 371 -0.97 -5.02 17.37
N LEU A 372 0.11 -5.72 17.02
CA LEU A 372 0.88 -5.50 15.80
C LEU A 372 0.49 -6.55 14.74
N GLY A 373 -0.13 -6.12 13.65
CA GLY A 373 -0.36 -6.97 12.48
C GLY A 373 0.88 -7.08 11.60
N ILE A 374 1.29 -8.30 11.25
CA ILE A 374 2.29 -8.60 10.22
C ILE A 374 1.61 -9.43 9.13
N THR A 375 1.43 -8.87 7.94
CA THR A 375 0.60 -9.46 6.89
C THR A 375 1.40 -9.70 5.62
N PHE A 376 1.51 -10.95 5.20
CA PHE A 376 2.08 -11.33 3.91
C PHE A 376 0.97 -11.53 2.86
N LEU A 377 0.92 -10.60 1.90
CA LEU A 377 0.08 -10.71 0.71
C LEU A 377 0.67 -11.72 -0.29
N SER A 378 1.99 -11.95 -0.27
CA SER A 378 2.66 -12.90 -1.14
C SER A 378 2.11 -14.32 -0.98
N ALA A 379 2.00 -15.04 -2.09
CA ALA A 379 1.64 -16.45 -2.11
C ALA A 379 2.26 -17.17 -3.29
N ALA A 380 2.46 -18.46 -3.10
CA ALA A 380 2.84 -19.42 -4.11
C ALA A 380 2.22 -20.79 -3.75
N GLY A 381 2.52 -21.85 -4.48
CA GLY A 381 2.18 -23.21 -4.05
C GLY A 381 1.67 -24.08 -5.18
N GLY A 382 0.42 -24.51 -5.07
CA GLY A 382 -0.16 -25.50 -5.98
C GLY A 382 -0.27 -25.05 -7.43
N ALA A 383 -0.96 -25.82 -8.26
CA ALA A 383 -0.91 -25.68 -9.72
C ALA A 383 -1.10 -24.23 -10.19
N LEU A 384 -0.11 -23.71 -10.94
CA LEU A 384 -0.07 -22.35 -11.49
C LEU A 384 -0.11 -21.21 -10.44
N SER A 385 0.03 -21.50 -9.14
CA SER A 385 0.14 -20.48 -8.09
C SER A 385 1.59 -20.04 -7.97
N LEU A 386 2.07 -19.33 -8.98
CA LEU A 386 3.40 -18.74 -9.03
C LEU A 386 3.33 -17.32 -8.42
N PRO A 387 4.40 -16.81 -7.75
CA PRO A 387 4.40 -15.48 -7.14
C PRO A 387 3.80 -14.36 -8.02
N PRO A 388 4.20 -14.19 -9.30
CA PRO A 388 3.58 -13.16 -10.14
C PRO A 388 2.10 -13.37 -10.42
N PHE A 389 1.66 -14.62 -10.54
CA PHE A 389 0.26 -14.94 -10.83
C PHE A 389 -0.61 -14.74 -9.60
N CYS A 390 -0.06 -14.97 -8.40
CA CYS A 390 -0.74 -14.66 -7.15
C CYS A 390 -0.84 -13.15 -6.91
N ALA A 391 0.25 -12.41 -7.17
CA ALA A 391 0.33 -10.97 -7.00
C ALA A 391 -0.58 -10.20 -7.99
N LEU A 392 -0.40 -10.49 -9.29
CA LEU A 392 -0.97 -9.72 -10.40
C LEU A 392 -2.25 -10.34 -10.96
N GLY A 393 -2.45 -11.64 -10.78
CA GLY A 393 -3.52 -12.39 -11.41
C GLY A 393 -3.12 -12.96 -12.77
N VAL A 394 -4.06 -13.64 -13.41
CA VAL A 394 -3.87 -14.27 -14.73
C VAL A 394 -5.10 -14.09 -15.61
N GLY A 395 -4.88 -14.04 -16.92
CA GLY A 395 -5.93 -13.91 -17.92
C GLY A 395 -6.55 -12.51 -17.95
N TRP A 396 -7.85 -12.45 -18.17
CA TRP A 396 -8.67 -11.24 -18.18
C TRP A 396 -9.77 -11.36 -17.12
N PRO A 397 -9.44 -11.21 -15.82
CA PRO A 397 -10.41 -11.32 -14.74
C PRO A 397 -11.62 -10.42 -14.94
N ASP A 398 -11.42 -9.23 -15.51
CA ASP A 398 -12.47 -8.24 -15.81
C ASP A 398 -13.48 -8.70 -16.87
N TRP A 399 -13.13 -9.73 -17.65
CA TRP A 399 -13.98 -10.34 -18.67
C TRP A 399 -14.59 -11.66 -18.17
N GLY A 400 -14.44 -11.96 -16.87
CA GLY A 400 -14.85 -13.24 -16.28
C GLY A 400 -13.97 -14.42 -16.72
N MET A 401 -12.84 -14.13 -17.38
CA MET A 401 -11.95 -15.11 -18.01
C MET A 401 -10.55 -14.99 -17.40
N GLY A 402 -10.41 -15.30 -16.12
CA GLY A 402 -9.14 -15.17 -15.40
C GLY A 402 -9.30 -15.18 -13.88
N VAL A 403 -8.20 -14.98 -13.16
CA VAL A 403 -8.19 -14.82 -11.70
C VAL A 403 -7.54 -13.50 -11.35
N GLU A 404 -8.26 -12.62 -10.65
CA GLU A 404 -7.74 -11.35 -10.13
C GLU A 404 -6.71 -11.61 -9.03
N GLY A 405 -5.53 -11.00 -9.14
CA GLY A 405 -4.45 -11.10 -8.17
C GLY A 405 -4.72 -10.40 -6.84
N ILE A 406 -3.95 -10.73 -5.82
CA ILE A 406 -4.15 -10.19 -4.47
C ILE A 406 -3.89 -8.68 -4.39
N ASN A 407 -2.92 -8.13 -5.15
CA ASN A 407 -2.62 -6.70 -5.09
C ASN A 407 -3.82 -5.86 -5.52
N ALA A 408 -4.48 -6.25 -6.61
CA ALA A 408 -5.69 -5.57 -7.11
C ALA A 408 -6.87 -5.70 -6.13
N ARG A 409 -7.03 -6.88 -5.49
CA ARG A 409 -8.06 -7.11 -4.46
C ARG A 409 -7.90 -6.22 -3.25
N ILE A 410 -6.68 -6.11 -2.72
CA ILE A 410 -6.37 -5.26 -1.58
C ILE A 410 -6.50 -3.78 -1.96
N GLY A 411 -5.98 -3.36 -3.12
CA GLY A 411 -6.12 -1.98 -3.61
C GLY A 411 -7.58 -1.54 -3.71
N ARG A 412 -8.43 -2.39 -4.30
CA ARG A 412 -9.89 -2.16 -4.37
C ARG A 412 -10.53 -2.06 -2.99
N TRP A 413 -10.17 -2.95 -2.06
CA TRP A 413 -10.67 -2.93 -0.70
C TRP A 413 -10.27 -1.64 0.04
N LEU A 414 -9.03 -1.17 -0.13
CA LEU A 414 -8.56 0.10 0.43
C LEU A 414 -9.38 1.27 -0.10
N ILE A 415 -9.54 1.39 -1.43
CA ILE A 415 -10.35 2.45 -2.05
C ILE A 415 -11.78 2.42 -1.52
N ASN A 416 -12.39 1.24 -1.39
CA ASN A 416 -13.73 1.09 -0.83
C ASN A 416 -13.82 1.55 0.62
N ARG A 417 -12.84 1.19 1.46
CA ARG A 417 -12.78 1.67 2.84
C ARG A 417 -12.71 3.19 2.87
N LEU A 418 -11.79 3.79 2.11
CA LEU A 418 -11.60 5.23 2.05
C LEU A 418 -12.89 5.95 1.61
N THR A 419 -13.53 5.50 0.54
CA THR A 419 -14.74 6.15 0.01
C THR A 419 -15.99 5.97 0.87
N SER A 420 -16.04 4.93 1.71
CA SER A 420 -17.18 4.66 2.60
C SER A 420 -17.22 5.50 3.89
N VAL A 421 -16.14 6.21 4.24
CA VAL A 421 -16.08 7.06 5.46
C VAL A 421 -16.94 8.34 5.34
N GLY A 422 -17.55 8.61 4.17
CA GLY A 422 -18.29 9.84 3.89
C GLY A 422 -19.81 9.71 3.71
N MET A 423 -20.43 8.59 4.06
CA MET A 423 -21.88 8.37 3.89
C MET A 423 -22.59 8.26 5.25
N GLN A 424 -22.75 9.39 5.95
CA GLN A 424 -23.97 9.61 6.72
C GLN A 424 -24.99 10.20 5.73
N ASP A 425 -26.18 9.61 5.69
CA ASP A 425 -27.29 9.91 4.79
C ASP A 425 -27.09 9.45 3.34
N PHE A 426 -27.67 8.29 2.98
CA PHE A 426 -28.58 8.08 1.83
C PHE A 426 -28.78 6.56 1.61
N ASP A 427 -30.02 6.13 1.85
CA ASP A 427 -30.62 4.82 1.53
C ASP A 427 -29.99 3.57 2.17
N SER A 428 -30.14 3.49 3.49
CA SER A 428 -30.33 2.24 4.21
C SER A 428 -31.54 1.49 3.63
N GLU A 429 -31.33 0.48 2.78
CA GLU A 429 -32.17 -0.73 2.67
C GLU A 429 -31.82 -1.69 1.51
N LYS A 430 -30.84 -1.39 0.62
CA LYS A 430 -30.62 -2.26 -0.57
C LYS A 430 -29.18 -2.64 -0.95
N GLU A 431 -28.18 -2.41 -0.11
CA GLU A 431 -26.81 -2.88 -0.40
C GLU A 431 -26.54 -4.28 0.16
N GLN A 432 -27.20 -5.27 -0.46
CA GLN A 432 -26.82 -6.67 -0.27
C GLN A 432 -25.62 -6.97 -1.19
N TRP A 433 -24.46 -7.13 -0.54
CA TRP A 433 -23.15 -7.35 -1.14
C TRP A 433 -23.15 -8.40 -2.27
N SER A 434 -22.67 -8.04 -3.47
CA SER A 434 -22.18 -9.05 -4.42
C SER A 434 -20.72 -9.40 -4.13
N ILE A 435 -20.53 -10.01 -2.96
CA ILE A 435 -19.42 -10.89 -2.65
C ILE A 435 -19.77 -12.25 -3.30
N SER A 436 -18.85 -12.95 -3.95
CA SER A 436 -19.12 -14.33 -4.35
C SER A 436 -19.50 -15.12 -3.10
N SER A 437 -20.60 -15.88 -3.16
CA SER A 437 -21.25 -16.53 -2.00
C SER A 437 -20.29 -17.23 -1.03
N GLU A 438 -19.15 -17.74 -1.50
CA GLU A 438 -18.10 -18.34 -0.67
C GLU A 438 -17.37 -17.36 0.28
N SER A 439 -17.07 -16.14 -0.14
CA SER A 439 -16.30 -15.19 0.71
C SER A 439 -17.17 -14.52 1.78
N ALA A 440 -18.49 -14.42 1.55
CA ALA A 440 -19.45 -13.93 2.54
C ALA A 440 -19.73 -14.98 3.61
N GLU A 441 -19.81 -16.27 3.22
CA GLU A 441 -19.92 -17.37 4.17
C GLU A 441 -18.69 -17.54 5.07
N LEU A 442 -17.49 -17.28 4.56
CA LEU A 442 -16.25 -17.39 5.35
C LEU A 442 -16.12 -16.24 6.36
N LEU A 443 -16.56 -15.03 6.01
CA LEU A 443 -16.61 -13.88 6.92
C LEU A 443 -17.68 -14.04 8.00
N SER A 444 -18.82 -14.68 7.70
CA SER A 444 -19.87 -14.94 8.70
C SER A 444 -19.57 -16.14 9.59
N LYS A 445 -18.87 -17.17 9.09
CA LYS A 445 -18.50 -18.37 9.88
C LYS A 445 -17.41 -18.12 10.94
N GLY A 446 -16.62 -17.04 10.80
CA GLY A 446 -15.62 -16.61 11.80
C GLY A 446 -16.16 -15.83 13.00
N SER A 447 -17.41 -15.34 12.92
CA SER A 447 -18.06 -14.58 13.99
C SER A 447 -19.15 -15.40 14.66
N ARG A 448 -18.77 -16.32 15.54
CA ARG A 448 -19.70 -16.89 16.53
C ARG A 448 -19.69 -16.01 17.77
N THR A 449 -20.49 -14.93 17.72
CA THR A 449 -21.31 -14.36 18.80
C THR A 449 -21.59 -12.88 18.49
N PHE A 450 -22.72 -12.58 17.85
CA PHE A 450 -23.67 -11.55 18.30
C PHE A 450 -24.82 -11.53 17.30
N ASP A 451 -25.92 -12.21 17.62
CA ASP A 451 -27.20 -11.96 16.98
C ASP A 451 -27.92 -10.87 17.77
N THR A 452 -28.45 -9.91 17.03
CA THR A 452 -29.45 -8.90 17.40
C THR A 452 -29.02 -7.74 18.30
N LEU A 453 -29.42 -6.54 17.81
CA LEU A 453 -29.53 -5.22 18.46
C LEU A 453 -28.42 -4.22 18.12
N ASP A 454 -28.91 -3.04 17.74
CA ASP A 454 -28.28 -1.72 17.61
C ASP A 454 -27.61 -1.32 16.28
N ASP A 455 -28.47 -0.68 15.47
CA ASP A 455 -28.21 0.51 14.66
C ASP A 455 -27.47 1.58 15.48
N ASP A 456 -26.14 1.47 15.56
CA ASP A 456 -25.26 2.59 15.88
C ASP A 456 -23.90 2.39 15.20
N SER A 457 -23.50 3.40 14.43
CA SER A 457 -22.36 3.40 13.54
C SER A 457 -21.01 3.30 14.28
N GLU A 458 -20.44 2.10 14.40
CA GLU A 458 -19.04 1.96 14.82
C GLU A 458 -18.09 2.56 13.75
N PRO A 459 -17.12 3.41 14.14
CA PRO A 459 -16.12 3.91 13.21
C PRO A 459 -15.29 2.73 12.68
N LYS A 460 -15.21 2.60 11.35
CA LYS A 460 -14.36 1.60 10.69
C LYS A 460 -12.93 1.74 11.20
N LEU A 461 -12.48 0.74 11.97
CA LEU A 461 -11.15 0.73 12.58
C LEU A 461 -10.05 1.05 11.54
N PRO A 462 -9.04 1.85 11.92
CA PRO A 462 -7.96 2.21 11.00
C PRO A 462 -7.12 0.97 10.66
N ILE A 463 -6.61 0.95 9.45
CA ILE A 463 -5.62 -0.05 9.05
C ILE A 463 -4.31 0.24 9.78
N ARG A 464 -3.62 -0.80 10.24
CA ARG A 464 -2.31 -0.71 10.91
C ARG A 464 -1.50 -1.99 10.71
N GLY A 465 -0.19 -1.90 10.95
CA GLY A 465 0.72 -3.03 10.85
C GLY A 465 1.57 -3.03 9.57
N TRP A 466 2.33 -4.10 9.42
CA TRP A 466 3.37 -4.25 8.40
C TRP A 466 2.86 -5.15 7.29
N VAL A 467 2.96 -4.70 6.04
CA VAL A 467 2.29 -5.37 4.90
C VAL A 467 3.31 -5.73 3.83
N PHE A 468 3.67 -7.00 3.73
CA PHE A 468 4.61 -7.52 2.75
C PHE A 468 3.90 -7.93 1.47
N MET A 469 4.33 -7.44 0.32
CA MET A 469 3.72 -7.75 -0.98
C MET A 469 4.77 -8.13 -2.04
N ASP A 470 4.33 -8.94 -3.01
CA ASP A 470 5.08 -9.19 -4.24
C ASP A 470 4.71 -8.14 -5.30
N TYR A 471 5.67 -7.77 -6.15
CA TYR A 471 5.47 -6.80 -7.23
C TYR A 471 4.77 -5.51 -6.76
N PHE A 472 5.33 -4.83 -5.74
CA PHE A 472 4.68 -3.71 -5.04
C PHE A 472 4.19 -2.55 -5.94
N ALA A 473 4.83 -2.37 -7.10
CA ALA A 473 4.52 -1.31 -8.06
C ALA A 473 3.43 -1.72 -9.08
N GLU A 474 2.98 -2.98 -9.05
CA GLU A 474 2.10 -3.57 -10.05
C GLU A 474 0.78 -4.07 -9.41
N PRO A 475 -0.32 -4.09 -10.18
CA PRO A 475 -0.41 -3.81 -11.62
C PRO A 475 -0.38 -2.33 -12.00
N ASP A 476 -0.75 -1.41 -11.09
CA ASP A 476 -0.97 0.01 -11.41
C ASP A 476 -0.15 0.99 -10.54
N GLY A 477 0.47 0.50 -9.46
CA GLY A 477 1.25 1.27 -8.50
C GLY A 477 0.42 1.97 -7.43
N ALA A 478 -0.86 1.62 -7.26
CA ALA A 478 -1.76 2.24 -6.29
C ALA A 478 -1.58 1.72 -4.87
N LEU A 479 -1.20 0.45 -4.70
CA LEU A 479 -1.26 -0.24 -3.41
C LEU A 479 -0.43 0.46 -2.32
N VAL A 480 0.83 0.82 -2.62
CA VAL A 480 1.70 1.50 -1.66
C VAL A 480 1.16 2.90 -1.28
N PRO A 481 0.82 3.80 -2.23
CA PRO A 481 0.18 5.08 -1.88
C PRO A 481 -1.10 4.94 -1.05
N LEU A 482 -1.95 3.96 -1.36
CA LEU A 482 -3.19 3.70 -0.60
C LEU A 482 -2.89 3.24 0.83
N LEU A 483 -1.90 2.36 1.03
CA LEU A 483 -1.46 1.95 2.37
C LEU A 483 -0.89 3.14 3.15
N VAL A 484 -0.05 3.97 2.50
CA VAL A 484 0.55 5.16 3.13
C VAL A 484 -0.52 6.16 3.55
N GLU A 485 -1.55 6.40 2.72
CA GLU A 485 -2.61 7.36 3.04
C GLU A 485 -3.35 7.00 4.34
N ASN A 486 -3.47 5.71 4.66
CA ASN A 486 -4.12 5.26 5.91
C ASN A 486 -3.41 5.74 7.18
N ASN A 487 -2.14 6.18 7.09
CA ASN A 487 -1.45 6.79 8.22
C ASN A 487 -1.94 8.22 8.54
N PHE A 488 -2.56 8.90 7.57
CA PHE A 488 -2.93 10.33 7.62
C PHE A 488 -4.42 10.58 7.81
N ILE A 489 -5.24 9.54 7.70
CA ILE A 489 -6.69 9.66 7.95
C ILE A 489 -6.85 9.95 9.43
N ARG A 490 -7.51 11.08 9.73
CA ARG A 490 -7.77 11.50 11.11
C ARG A 490 -8.49 10.38 11.84
N ARG A 491 -7.84 9.87 12.88
CA ARG A 491 -8.46 8.99 13.87
C ARG A 491 -9.42 9.89 14.65
N SER A 492 -10.72 9.72 14.45
CA SER A 492 -11.70 10.26 15.40
C SER A 492 -11.44 9.56 16.72
N ASN A 493 -10.93 10.31 17.70
CA ASN A 493 -10.81 9.85 19.09
C ASN A 493 -12.17 9.49 19.66
#